data_AF-A0A931VWQ7-F1
#
_entry.id   AF-A0A931VWQ7-F1
#
_cell.length_a   1.000
_cell.length_b   1.000
_cell.length_c   1.000
_cell.angle_alpha   90.00
_cell.angle_beta   90.00
_cell.angle_gamma   90.00
#
_symmetry.space_group_name_H-M   'P 1'
#
loop_
_entity.id
_entity.type
_entity.pdbx_description
1 polymer ?
#
loop_
_entity_poly.entity_id
_entity_poly.type
_entity_poly.pdbx_seq_one_letter_code
_entity_poly.pdbx_strand_id
1 'polypeptide(L)' 'MKNEIIFIIEDSIDGGFEAHAVGFSIFTEADNFDQLKQNIREAVACHFEENEMPKLIRLHYVKEEVIAA' A
#
# COMPACT_ATOMS: atom_id res chain seq x y z
N MET A 1 2.24 15.51 14.36
CA MET A 1 2.15 15.39 12.89
C MET A 1 2.41 13.93 12.55
N LYS A 2 1.43 13.22 11.97
CA LYS A 2 1.64 11.88 11.42
C LYS A 2 2.32 12.08 10.07
N ASN A 3 3.65 11.99 10.06
CA ASN A 3 4.48 12.28 8.90
C ASN A 3 4.62 11.06 7.95
N GLU A 4 3.74 10.09 8.13
CA GLU A 4 3.82 8.74 7.60
C GLU A 4 2.40 8.26 7.29
N ILE A 5 2.27 7.60 6.14
CA ILE A 5 1.10 6.83 5.75
C ILE A 5 1.49 5.36 5.69
N ILE A 6 0.62 4.49 6.21
CA ILE A 6 0.85 3.04 6.26
C ILE A 6 -0.10 2.40 5.26
N PHE A 7 0.43 1.55 4.39
CA PHE A 7 -0.34 0.67 3.53
C PHE A 7 -0.23 -0.76 4.05
N ILE A 8 -1.37 -1.43 4.20
CA ILE A 8 -1.43 -2.88 4.37
C ILE A 8 -1.49 -3.49 2.98
N ILE A 9 -0.64 -4.49 2.73
CA ILE A 9 -0.55 -5.19 1.46
C ILE A 9 -0.94 -6.65 1.69
N GLU A 10 -1.77 -7.18 0.80
CA GLU A 10 -2.27 -8.55 0.81
C GLU A 10 -2.10 -9.16 -0.59
N ASP A 11 -1.93 -10.48 -0.65
CA ASP A 11 -1.96 -11.20 -1.93
C ASP A 11 -3.42 -11.27 -2.41
N SER A 12 -3.66 -10.87 -3.66
CA SER A 12 -5.01 -10.91 -4.24
C SER A 12 -5.43 -12.35 -4.57
N ILE A 13 -6.73 -12.63 -4.47
CA ILE A 13 -7.32 -13.94 -4.79
C ILE A 13 -7.10 -14.30 -6.27
N ASP A 14 -7.11 -13.30 -7.15
CA ASP A 14 -6.92 -13.48 -8.59
C ASP A 14 -5.44 -13.44 -9.02
N GLY A 15 -4.53 -13.34 -8.04
CA GLY A 15 -3.10 -13.16 -8.24
C GLY A 15 -2.68 -11.68 -8.26
N GLY A 16 -1.40 -11.43 -7.99
CA GLY A 16 -0.89 -10.07 -7.77
C GLY A 16 -1.11 -9.61 -6.33
N PHE A 17 -1.24 -8.30 -6.15
CA PHE A 17 -1.25 -7.66 -4.85
C PHE A 17 -2.34 -6.60 -4.75
N GLU A 18 -2.98 -6.52 -3.60
CA GLU A 18 -3.87 -5.45 -3.19
C GLU A 18 -3.25 -4.67 -2.04
N ALA A 19 -3.46 -3.35 -2.01
CA ALA A 19 -2.97 -2.50 -0.94
C ALA A 19 -3.99 -1.42 -0.57
N HIS A 20 -4.13 -1.17 0.73
CA HIS A 20 -5.01 -0.13 1.25
C HIS A 20 -4.33 0.70 2.34
N ALA A 21 -4.61 2.00 2.36
CA ALA A 21 -4.05 2.92 3.34
C ALA A 21 -4.83 2.90 4.66
N VAL A 22 -4.12 2.83 5.78
CA VAL A 22 -4.74 2.88 7.12
C VAL A 22 -5.22 4.30 7.42
N GLY A 23 -6.53 4.45 7.62
CA GLY A 23 -7.15 5.74 7.96
C GLY A 23 -7.39 6.68 6.78
N PHE A 24 -7.18 6.21 5.55
CA PHE A 24 -7.46 6.95 4.33
C PHE A 24 -8.21 6.05 3.34
N SER A 25 -9.09 6.64 2.53
CA SER A 25 -9.82 5.92 1.48
C SER A 25 -8.97 5.80 0.21
N ILE A 26 -7.79 5.18 0.33
CA ILE A 26 -6.85 4.95 -0.78
C ILE A 26 -6.66 3.45 -0.94
N PHE A 27 -6.95 2.95 -2.13
CA PHE A 27 -6.84 1.55 -2.52
C PHE A 27 -6.11 1.45 -3.85
N THR A 28 -5.23 0.47 -3.97
CA THR A 28 -4.44 0.23 -5.18
C THR A 28 -4.20 -1.27 -5.34
N GLU A 29 -4.12 -1.74 -6.57
CA GLU A 29 -3.80 -3.13 -6.89
C GLU A 29 -2.76 -3.17 -8.02
N ALA A 30 -2.03 -4.27 -8.14
CA ALA A 30 -1.17 -4.54 -9.29
C ALA A 30 -0.74 -6.01 -9.38
N ASP A 31 -0.42 -6.46 -10.60
CA ASP A 31 0.07 -7.82 -10.86
C ASP A 31 1.44 -8.11 -10.23
N ASN A 32 2.23 -7.07 -9.95
CA ASN A 32 3.55 -7.21 -9.36
C ASN A 32 3.87 -6.08 -8.37
N PHE A 33 4.79 -6.37 -7.46
CA PHE A 33 5.09 -5.50 -6.32
C PHE A 33 5.73 -4.16 -6.72
N ASP A 34 6.45 -4.09 -7.83
CA ASP A 34 7.04 -2.83 -8.31
C ASP A 34 5.97 -1.90 -8.91
N GLN A 35 5.04 -2.45 -9.68
CA GLN A 35 3.88 -1.71 -10.18
C GLN A 35 2.98 -1.26 -9.02
N LEU A 36 2.79 -2.10 -7.99
CA LEU A 36 2.03 -1.73 -6.79
C LEU A 36 2.63 -0.49 -6.11
N LYS A 37 3.96 -0.46 -5.91
CA LYS A 37 4.65 0.71 -5.32
C LYS A 37 4.43 1.97 -6.15
N GLN A 38 4.41 1.85 -7.48
CA GLN A 38 4.17 2.99 -8.37
C GLN A 38 2.74 3.50 -8.20
N ASN A 39 1.76 2.59 -8.28
CA ASN A 39 0.35 2.90 -8.09
C ASN A 39 0.09 3.56 -6.73
N ILE A 40 0.72 3.07 -5.65
CA ILE A 40 0.64 3.67 -4.31
C ILE A 40 1.15 5.11 -4.30
N ARG A 41 2.31 5.38 -4.91
CA ARG A 41 2.87 6.74 -4.95
C ARG A 41 1.96 7.70 -5.71
N GLU A 42 1.41 7.26 -6.84
CA GLU A 42 0.49 8.06 -7.66
C GLU A 42 -0.82 8.32 -6.92
N ALA A 43 -1.39 7.31 -6.26
CA ALA A 43 -2.62 7.44 -5.49
C ALA A 43 -2.44 8.38 -4.30
N VAL A 44 -1.31 8.30 -3.59
CA VAL A 44 -0.96 9.25 -2.51
C VAL A 44 -0.82 10.66 -3.07
N ALA A 45 -0.07 10.84 -4.17
CA ALA A 45 0.12 12.17 -4.78
C ALA A 45 -1.19 12.79 -5.29
N CYS A 46 -2.16 11.98 -5.72
CA CYS A 46 -3.48 12.45 -6.14
C CYS A 46 -4.41 12.76 -4.97
N HIS A 47 -4.23 12.10 -3.82
CA HIS A 47 -5.12 12.23 -2.66
C HIS A 47 -4.81 13.44 -1.79
N PHE A 48 -3.54 13.83 -1.66
CA PHE A 48 -3.10 14.89 -0.75
C PHE A 48 -2.73 16.17 -1.49
N GLU A 49 -3.03 17.32 -0.88
CA GLU A 49 -2.46 18.60 -1.28
C GLU A 49 -0.95 18.66 -0.95
N GLU A 50 -0.20 19.53 -1.63
CA GLU A 50 1.27 19.60 -1.53
C GLU A 50 1.77 19.86 -0.09
N ASN A 51 1.00 20.62 0.69
CA ASN A 51 1.24 20.93 2.11
C ASN A 51 0.83 19.81 3.08
N GLU A 52 0.05 18.82 2.64
CA GLU A 52 -0.45 17.70 3.44
C GLU A 52 0.25 16.37 3.11
N MET A 53 1.16 16.38 2.12
CA MET A 53 1.86 15.20 1.65
C MET A 53 2.63 14.46 2.76
N PRO A 54 2.41 13.15 2.92
CA PRO A 54 3.20 12.35 3.85
C PRO A 54 4.66 12.26 3.36
N LYS A 55 5.62 12.35 4.28
CA LYS A 55 7.05 12.26 3.94
C LYS A 55 7.55 10.82 3.83
N LEU A 56 6.79 9.87 4.38
CA LEU A 56 7.12 8.46 4.37
C LEU A 56 5.89 7.63 4.03
N ILE A 57 6.06 6.68 3.11
CA ILE A 57 5.07 5.64 2.82
C ILE A 57 5.65 4.34 3.37
N ARG A 58 5.01 3.77 4.39
CA ARG A 58 5.36 2.46 4.94
C ARG A 58 4.47 1.40 4.31
N LEU A 59 5.11 0.44 3.66
CA LEU A 59 4.44 -0.74 3.12
C LEU A 59 4.55 -1.85 4.15
N HIS A 60 3.42 -2.31 4.68
CA HIS A 60 3.33 -3.43 5.59
C HIS A 60 2.79 -4.64 4.82
N TYR A 61 3.71 -5.48 4.36
CA TYR A 61 3.40 -6.73 3.68
C TYR A 61 3.89 -7.89 4.55
N VAL A 62 2.95 -8.70 5.04
CA VAL A 62 3.24 -9.88 5.86
C VAL A 62 2.78 -11.11 5.09
N LYS A 63 3.74 -11.99 4.78
CA LYS A 63 3.44 -13.30 4.20
C LYS A 63 3.38 -14.32 5.33
N GLU A 64 2.18 -14.81 5.65
CA GLU A 64 2.00 -15.90 6.59
C GLU A 64 2.03 -17.23 5.84
N GLU A 65 2.96 -18.11 6.22
CA GLU A 65 3.06 -19.46 5.66
C GLU A 65 2.80 -20.48 6.76
N VAL A 66 1.88 -21.41 6.51
CA VAL A 66 1.60 -22.53 7.40
C VAL A 66 2.16 -23.79 6.75
N ILE A 67 3.04 -24.48 7.47
CA ILE A 67 3.59 -25.78 7.08
C ILE A 67 3.15 -26.85 8.08
N ALA A 68 3.09 -28.10 7.63
CA ALA A 68 2.94 -29.23 8.54
C ALA A 68 4.23 -29.37 9.38
N ALA A 69 4.08 -29.82 10.64
CA ALA A 69 5.19 -30.06 11.57
C ALA A 69 6.05 -31.27 11.17
#